data_AF-A0A945Q3W2-F1
#
_entry.id   AF-A0A945Q3W2-F1
#
_cell.length_a   1.000
_cell.length_b   1.000
_cell.length_c   1.000
_cell.angle_alpha   90.00
_cell.angle_beta   90.00
_cell.angle_gamma   90.00
#
_symmetry.space_group_name_H-M   'P 1'
#
loop_
_entity.id
_entity.type
_entity.pdbx_description
1 polymer ?
#
loop_
_entity_poly.entity_id
_entity_poly.type
_entity_poly.pdbx_seq_one_letter_code
_entity_poly.pdbx_strand_id
1 'polypeptide(L)'
;MRLSDMMPGAAISIFAATILWAGPIAAKEISVAGLRTAGWSVVSKEESRRSLPGVAPYENLTRVIQVTTFVLKKGADQTVCEMAYDSQRDRIDETCTSKKNLQ
;
A
#
# COMPACT_ATOMS: atom_id res chain seq x y z
N MET A 1 19.36 -49.23 52.77
CA MET A 1 19.95 -48.03 53.40
C MET A 1 19.69 -46.84 52.49
N ARG A 2 19.06 -45.78 53.03
CA ARG A 2 19.22 -44.40 52.54
C ARG A 2 20.65 -43.93 52.89
N LEU A 3 21.24 -42.83 52.43
CA LEU A 3 20.76 -41.49 52.09
C LEU A 3 22.00 -40.75 51.50
N SER A 4 21.79 -39.70 50.70
CA SER A 4 22.70 -38.53 50.53
C SER A 4 24.02 -38.79 49.76
N ASP A 5 24.45 -38.01 48.76
CA ASP A 5 24.44 -36.55 48.68
C ASP A 5 24.51 -35.99 47.23
N MET A 6 23.94 -34.79 47.09
CA MET A 6 24.33 -33.67 46.22
C MET A 6 24.01 -33.67 44.70
N MET A 7 22.86 -33.03 44.44
CA MET A 7 22.50 -32.07 43.37
C MET A 7 23.65 -31.18 42.82
N PRO A 8 23.41 -30.24 41.86
CA PRO A 8 22.67 -30.29 40.59
C PRO A 8 23.48 -29.59 39.46
N GLY A 9 23.79 -30.28 38.37
CA GLY A 9 24.50 -29.69 37.22
C GLY A 9 23.55 -28.98 36.25
N ALA A 10 23.18 -27.73 36.57
CA ALA A 10 22.69 -26.67 35.66
C ALA A 10 21.94 -27.12 34.39
N ALA A 11 20.61 -27.23 34.49
CA ALA A 11 19.75 -27.11 33.32
C ALA A 11 19.84 -25.67 32.79
N ILE A 12 20.63 -25.46 31.74
CA ILE A 12 20.65 -24.19 31.00
C ILE A 12 19.36 -24.13 30.18
N SER A 13 18.31 -23.59 30.78
CA SER A 13 17.12 -23.15 30.04
C SER A 13 17.53 -22.00 29.14
N ILE A 14 17.76 -22.29 27.86
CA ILE A 14 17.93 -21.27 26.82
C ILE A 14 16.57 -20.61 26.66
N PHE A 15 16.38 -19.47 27.32
CA PHE A 15 15.27 -18.58 27.05
C PHE A 15 15.35 -18.21 25.56
N ALA A 16 14.38 -18.69 24.79
CA ALA A 16 14.18 -18.27 23.42
C ALA A 16 13.87 -16.77 23.44
N ALA A 17 14.90 -15.95 23.26
CA ALA A 17 14.75 -14.53 23.01
C ALA A 17 14.15 -14.38 21.61
N THR A 18 12.82 -14.47 21.50
CA THR A 18 12.10 -14.03 20.32
C THR A 18 12.26 -12.52 20.24
N ILE A 19 13.30 -12.08 19.55
CA ILE A 19 13.44 -10.69 19.13
C ILE A 19 12.28 -10.43 18.17
N LEU A 20 11.19 -9.87 18.70
CA LEU A 20 10.14 -9.28 17.89
C LEU A 20 10.73 -8.02 17.28
N TRP A 21 11.37 -8.18 16.12
CA TRP A 21 11.69 -7.04 15.27
C TRP A 21 10.36 -6.54 14.69
N ALA A 22 9.64 -5.75 15.49
CA ALA A 22 8.57 -4.91 15.00
C ALA A 22 9.25 -3.80 14.16
N GLY A 23 9.58 -4.15 12.92
CA GLY A 23 9.94 -3.16 11.92
C GLY A 23 8.82 -2.12 11.82
N PRO A 24 9.12 -0.88 11.39
CA PRO A 24 8.08 0.12 11.22
C PRO A 24 6.98 -0.49 10.34
N ILE A 25 5.76 -0.54 10.88
CA ILE A 25 4.57 -0.82 10.08
C ILE A 25 4.47 0.38 9.15
N ALA A 26 5.10 0.29 7.98
CA ALA A 26 4.91 1.25 6.91
C ALA A 26 3.41 1.33 6.71
N ALA A 27 2.84 2.52 6.92
CA ALA A 27 1.44 2.76 6.63
C ALA A 27 1.23 2.28 5.20
N LYS A 28 0.46 1.20 5.03
CA LYS A 28 0.24 0.59 3.73
C LYS A 28 -0.54 1.62 2.92
N GLU A 29 0.16 2.38 2.08
CA GLU A 29 -0.49 3.30 1.15
C GLU A 29 -1.52 2.50 0.36
N ILE A 30 -2.77 2.95 0.44
CA ILE A 30 -3.88 2.28 -0.24
C ILE A 30 -3.70 2.57 -1.73
N SER A 31 -3.23 1.56 -2.47
CA SER A 31 -3.06 1.57 -3.92
C SER A 31 -3.92 0.49 -4.59
N VAL A 32 -4.19 0.63 -5.88
CA VAL A 32 -4.87 -0.32 -6.75
C VAL A 32 -4.16 -1.67 -6.67
N ALA A 33 -2.83 -1.70 -6.77
CA ALA A 33 -2.05 -2.92 -6.63
C ALA A 33 -2.20 -3.55 -5.23
N GLY A 34 -2.12 -2.74 -4.17
CA GLY A 34 -2.32 -3.18 -2.79
C GLY A 34 -3.73 -3.73 -2.54
N LEU A 35 -4.75 -3.10 -3.13
CA LEU A 35 -6.15 -3.51 -3.07
C LEU A 35 -6.38 -4.82 -3.84
N ARG A 36 -5.82 -4.97 -5.05
CA ARG A 36 -5.90 -6.22 -5.83
C ARG A 36 -5.28 -7.39 -5.07
N THR A 37 -4.10 -7.18 -4.48
CA THR A 37 -3.43 -8.18 -3.63
C THR A 37 -4.28 -8.53 -2.39
N ALA A 38 -5.06 -7.58 -1.88
CA ALA A 38 -6.00 -7.79 -0.77
C ALA A 38 -7.37 -8.36 -1.19
N GLY A 39 -7.53 -8.79 -2.45
CA GLY A 39 -8.75 -9.44 -2.95
C GLY A 39 -9.83 -8.50 -3.47
N TRP A 40 -9.52 -7.23 -3.73
CA TRP A 40 -10.44 -6.31 -4.42
C TRP A 40 -10.39 -6.54 -5.93
N SER A 41 -11.54 -6.42 -6.59
CA SER A 41 -11.67 -6.57 -8.05
C SER A 41 -11.93 -5.22 -8.71
N VAL A 42 -11.22 -4.93 -9.80
CA VAL A 42 -11.51 -3.77 -10.65
C VAL A 42 -12.78 -4.05 -11.44
N VAL A 43 -13.81 -3.22 -11.26
CA VAL A 43 -15.11 -3.36 -11.95
C VAL A 43 -15.35 -2.26 -12.99
N SER A 44 -14.62 -1.15 -12.90
CA SER A 44 -14.56 -0.14 -13.95
C SER A 44 -13.14 0.45 -14.03
N LYS A 45 -12.73 0.79 -15.25
CA LYS A 45 -11.51 1.52 -15.56
C LYS A 45 -11.85 2.56 -16.63
N GLU A 46 -11.61 3.82 -16.33
CA GLU A 46 -11.84 4.93 -17.25
C GLU A 46 -10.55 5.73 -17.41
N GLU A 47 -10.23 6.11 -18.64
CA GLU A 47 -9.05 6.89 -18.98
C GLU A 47 -9.47 8.27 -19.47
N SER A 48 -8.80 9.28 -18.95
CA SER A 48 -8.99 10.67 -19.39
C SER A 48 -7.64 11.38 -19.47
N ARG A 49 -7.65 12.54 -20.11
CA ARG A 49 -6.45 13.35 -20.29
C ARG A 49 -6.75 14.81 -19.99
N ARG A 50 -5.87 15.46 -19.26
CA ARG A 50 -5.87 16.92 -19.07
C ARG A 50 -4.66 17.50 -19.80
N SER A 51 -4.89 18.47 -20.68
CA SER A 51 -3.83 19.23 -21.32
C SER A 51 -3.62 20.52 -20.53
N LEU A 52 -2.38 20.76 -20.12
CA LEU A 52 -1.96 21.93 -19.36
C LEU A 52 -0.82 22.64 -20.10
N PRO A 53 -0.58 23.92 -19.83
CA PRO A 53 0.64 24.59 -20.25
C PRO A 53 1.89 23.85 -19.73
N GLY A 54 2.96 23.89 -20.51
CA GLY A 54 4.26 23.40 -20.08
C GLY A 54 4.80 24.17 -18.87
N VAL A 55 5.70 23.53 -18.13
CA VAL A 55 6.44 24.14 -17.03
C VAL A 55 7.93 24.13 -17.36
N ALA A 56 8.71 25.01 -16.73
CA ALA A 56 10.15 25.07 -16.92
C ALA A 56 10.83 23.69 -16.74
N PRO A 57 11.78 23.31 -17.61
CA PRO A 57 12.35 24.05 -18.75
C PRO A 57 11.65 23.76 -20.11
N TYR A 58 10.42 23.24 -20.08
CA TYR A 58 9.67 22.77 -21.26
C TYR A 58 8.38 23.57 -21.47
N GLU A 59 8.41 24.88 -21.23
CA GLU A 59 7.26 25.78 -21.35
C GLU A 59 6.67 25.78 -22.77
N ASN A 60 7.49 25.46 -23.77
CA ASN A 60 7.08 25.35 -25.17
C ASN A 60 6.36 24.03 -25.52
N LEU A 61 6.32 23.05 -24.61
CA LEU A 61 5.64 21.77 -24.81
C LEU A 61 4.33 21.72 -24.02
N THR A 62 3.31 21.05 -24.57
CA THR A 62 2.08 20.77 -23.81
C THR A 62 2.38 19.77 -22.70
N ARG A 63 2.04 20.12 -21.46
CA ARG A 63 2.08 19.20 -20.32
C ARG A 63 0.80 18.39 -20.31
N VAL A 64 0.92 17.08 -20.47
CA VAL A 64 -0.20 16.16 -20.44
C VAL A 64 -0.25 15.45 -19.09
N ILE A 65 -1.42 15.49 -18.45
CA ILE A 65 -1.74 14.64 -17.30
C ILE A 65 -2.66 13.52 -17.79
N GLN A 66 -2.17 12.29 -17.76
CA GLN A 66 -2.97 11.11 -18.06
C GLN A 66 -3.58 10.59 -16.77
N VAL A 67 -4.91 10.52 -16.72
CA VAL A 67 -5.64 10.13 -15.51
C VAL A 67 -6.37 8.83 -15.79
N THR A 68 -6.12 7.82 -14.98
CA THR A 68 -6.85 6.55 -14.97
C THR A 68 -7.64 6.43 -13.68
N THR A 69 -8.95 6.32 -13.80
CA THR A 69 -9.86 6.13 -12.66
C THR A 69 -10.27 4.66 -12.60
N PHE A 70 -10.04 4.04 -11.45
CA PHE A 70 -10.44 2.67 -11.16
C PHE A 70 -11.58 2.66 -10.15
N VAL A 71 -12.63 1.90 -10.44
CA VAL A 71 -13.63 1.52 -9.42
C VAL A 71 -13.32 0.09 -9.01
N LEU A 72 -13.08 -0.12 -7.72
CA LEU A 72 -12.79 -1.44 -7.15
C LEU A 72 -13.89 -1.85 -6.17
N LYS A 73 -14.22 -3.14 -6.14
CA LYS A 73 -15.18 -3.73 -5.20
C LYS A 73 -14.62 -4.93 -4.45
N LYS A 74 -15.12 -5.13 -3.23
CA LYS A 74 -14.91 -6.33 -2.43
C LYS A 74 -16.18 -6.61 -1.63
N GLY A 75 -16.96 -7.61 -2.05
CA GLY A 75 -18.29 -7.84 -1.51
C GLY A 75 -19.20 -6.63 -1.78
N ALA A 76 -19.75 -6.05 -0.71
CA ALA A 76 -20.59 -4.85 -0.78
C ALA A 76 -19.79 -3.54 -0.77
N ASP A 77 -18.49 -3.58 -0.45
CA ASP A 77 -17.65 -2.39 -0.34
C ASP A 77 -17.16 -1.91 -1.70
N GLN A 78 -17.01 -0.59 -1.84
CA GLN A 78 -16.50 0.06 -3.04
C GLN A 78 -15.45 1.14 -2.68
N THR A 79 -14.39 1.21 -3.48
CA THR A 79 -13.41 2.29 -3.44
C THR A 79 -13.12 2.78 -4.85
N VAL A 80 -12.78 4.06 -4.97
CA VAL A 80 -12.38 4.69 -6.22
C VAL A 80 -10.94 5.15 -6.08
N CYS A 81 -10.09 4.73 -7.00
CA CYS A 81 -8.69 5.16 -7.08
C CYS A 81 -8.45 5.96 -8.35
N GLU A 82 -7.77 7.10 -8.24
CA GLU A 82 -7.29 7.89 -9.38
C GLU A 82 -5.77 7.75 -9.45
N MET A 83 -5.27 7.28 -10.60
CA MET A 83 -3.84 7.28 -10.92
C MET A 83 -3.58 8.35 -11.97
N ALA A 84 -2.69 9.30 -11.68
CA ALA A 84 -2.35 10.40 -12.56
C ALA A 84 -0.85 10.39 -12.91
N TYR A 85 -0.54 10.24 -14.20
CA TYR A 85 0.82 10.39 -14.73
C TYR A 85 1.01 11.79 -15.31
N ASP A 86 2.07 12.46 -14.87
CA ASP A 86 2.48 13.79 -15.33
C ASP A 86 3.66 13.70 -16.30
N SER A 87 3.41 13.95 -17.58
CA SER A 87 4.40 13.79 -18.66
C SER A 87 5.65 14.67 -18.55
N GLN A 88 5.63 15.79 -17.83
CA GLN A 88 6.81 16.66 -17.69
C GLN A 88 7.53 16.49 -16.36
N ARG A 89 6.82 16.05 -15.32
CA ARG A 89 7.43 15.77 -14.01
C ARG A 89 7.90 14.32 -13.87
N ASP A 90 7.55 13.47 -14.85
CA ASP A 90 7.81 12.04 -14.84
C ASP A 90 7.39 11.39 -13.52
N ARG A 91 6.19 11.76 -13.05
CA ARG A 91 5.66 11.32 -11.75
C ARG A 91 4.29 10.70 -11.92
N ILE A 92 4.08 9.58 -11.23
CA ILE A 92 2.78 8.96 -11.04
C ILE A 92 2.33 9.26 -9.61
N ASP A 93 1.20 9.92 -9.47
CA ASP A 93 0.50 10.11 -8.21
C ASP A 93 -0.72 9.20 -8.18
N GLU A 94 -0.98 8.55 -7.05
CA GLU A 94 -2.15 7.68 -6.88
C GLU A 94 -2.90 8.08 -5.61
N THR A 95 -4.24 8.11 -5.69
CA THR A 95 -5.09 8.40 -4.54
C THR A 95 -6.32 7.53 -4.56
N CYS A 96 -6.54 6.77 -3.49
CA CYS A 96 -7.72 5.94 -3.29
C CYS A 96 -8.62 6.53 -2.21
N THR A 97 -9.90 6.66 -2.52
CA THR A 97 -10.93 7.13 -1.57
C THR A 97 -11.97 6.04 -1.35
N SER A 98 -12.29 5.78 -0.08
CA SER A 98 -13.41 4.90 0.28
C SER A 98 -14.70 5.69 0.12
N LYS A 99 -15.50 5.38 -0.90
CA LYS A 99 -16.89 5.87 -0.94
C LYS A 99 -17.72 4.93 -0.08
N LYS A 100 -17.96 5.29 1.19
CA LYS A 100 -19.11 4.76 1.90
C LYS A 100 -20.34 5.26 1.15
N ASN A 101 -21.19 4.36 0.66
CA ASN A 101 -22.51 4.75 0.16
C ASN A 101 -23.18 5.61 1.24
N LEU A 102 -23.35 6.91 0.99
CA LEU A 102 -24.41 7.65 1.66
C LEU A 102 -25.69 7.14 0.99
N GLN A 103 -26.35 6.20 1.65
CA GLN A 103 -27.76 5.92 1.43
C GLN A 103 -28.59 7.11 1.93
#